data_AF-B9TCK8-F1
#
_entry.id   AF-B9TCK8-F1
#
_cell.length_a   1.000
_cell.length_b   1.000
_cell.length_c   1.000
_cell.angle_alpha   90.00
_cell.angle_beta   90.00
_cell.angle_gamma   90.00
#
_symmetry.space_group_name_H-M   'P 1'
#
loop_
_entity.id
_entity.type
_entity.pdbx_description
1 polymer ?
#
loop_
_entity_poly.entity_id
_entity_poly.type
_entity_poly.pdbx_seq_one_letter_code
_entity_poly.pdbx_strand_id
1 'polypeptide(L)'
;MTPLDGVNIWAYLLDRYADRITVKRRKPALRNLEKIFTATFQLANEVGFRAMNLRDLCGATGLSMGGLYGYISSKDQLAEMIEDVVRHATHEVPRLFAGVADPRDRLEALIRA
;
A
#
# COMPACT_ATOMS: atom_id res chain seq x y z
N MET A 1 2.31 -13.01 -13.96
CA MET A 1 1.36 -12.70 -12.88
C MET A 1 2.19 -12.55 -11.62
N THR A 2 2.48 -11.31 -11.24
CA THR A 2 3.20 -11.01 -10.01
C THR A 2 2.26 -11.38 -8.85
N PRO A 3 2.65 -12.24 -7.90
CA PRO A 3 1.90 -12.58 -6.70
C PRO A 3 1.92 -11.46 -5.66
N LEU A 4 2.31 -10.26 -6.07
CA LEU A 4 1.93 -9.01 -5.45
C LEU A 4 1.06 -8.28 -6.46
N ASP A 5 -0.23 -8.27 -6.21
CA ASP A 5 -1.19 -7.48 -6.97
C ASP A 5 -1.90 -6.51 -6.01
N GLY A 6 -2.73 -5.63 -6.57
CA GLY A 6 -3.52 -4.71 -5.74
C GLY A 6 -4.36 -5.46 -4.70
N VAL A 7 -4.86 -6.66 -5.02
CA VAL A 7 -5.79 -7.39 -4.15
C VAL A 7 -5.08 -7.94 -2.91
N ASN A 8 -3.87 -8.48 -3.05
CA ASN A 8 -3.13 -9.06 -1.93
C ASN A 8 -2.37 -8.04 -1.08
N ILE A 9 -1.93 -6.91 -1.66
CA ILE A 9 -1.23 -5.86 -0.90
C ILE A 9 -2.18 -5.18 0.11
N TRP A 10 -3.44 -4.94 -0.26
CA TRP A 10 -4.42 -4.37 0.67
C TRP A 10 -4.79 -5.37 1.77
N ALA A 11 -4.84 -6.66 1.45
CA ALA A 11 -5.06 -7.71 2.44
C ALA A 11 -3.89 -7.78 3.42
N TYR A 12 -2.65 -7.80 2.92
CA TYR A 12 -1.45 -7.73 3.74
C TYR A 12 -1.47 -6.54 4.70
N LEU A 13 -1.73 -5.33 4.19
CA LEU A 13 -1.79 -4.13 5.03
C LEU A 13 -2.92 -4.20 6.06
N LEU A 14 -4.11 -4.64 5.67
CA LEU A 14 -5.24 -4.76 6.57
C LEU A 14 -4.95 -5.74 7.71
N ASP A 15 -4.32 -6.87 7.40
CA ASP A 15 -3.98 -7.89 8.38
C ASP A 15 -2.83 -7.44 9.29
N ARG A 16 -1.83 -6.76 8.73
CA ARG A 16 -0.67 -6.21 9.48
C ARG A 16 -1.06 -5.08 10.43
N TYR A 17 -2.05 -4.26 10.07
CA TYR A 17 -2.50 -3.11 10.85
C TYR A 17 -3.87 -3.34 11.51
N ALA A 18 -4.28 -4.60 11.71
CA ALA A 18 -5.62 -4.95 12.21
C ALA A 18 -5.92 -4.43 13.63
N ASP A 19 -4.87 -4.21 14.43
CA ASP A 19 -4.94 -3.62 15.77
C ASP A 19 -5.14 -2.10 15.73
N ARG A 20 -4.64 -1.42 14.69
CA ARG A 20 -4.73 0.04 14.51
C ARG A 20 -5.93 0.46 13.65
N ILE A 21 -6.38 -0.38 12.70
CA ILE A 21 -7.53 -0.11 11.84
C ILE A 21 -8.82 -0.43 12.60
N THR A 22 -9.67 0.58 12.78
CA THR A 22 -10.89 0.43 13.59
C THR A 22 -12.07 -0.16 12.81
N VAL A 23 -11.98 -0.19 11.47
CA VAL A 23 -13.05 -0.64 10.59
C VAL A 23 -13.16 -2.17 10.60
N LYS A 24 -14.27 -2.68 11.17
CA LYS A 24 -14.49 -4.12 11.38
C LYS A 24 -14.87 -4.92 10.14
N ARG A 25 -15.48 -4.29 9.13
CA ARG A 25 -15.93 -4.99 7.92
C ARG A 25 -14.78 -5.08 6.91
N ARG A 26 -14.26 -6.29 6.69
CA ARG A 26 -13.10 -6.56 5.82
C ARG A 26 -13.26 -6.02 4.40
N LYS A 27 -14.35 -6.38 3.70
CA LYS A 27 -14.53 -6.00 2.28
C LYS A 27 -14.55 -4.47 2.08
N PRO A 28 -15.31 -3.67 2.86
CA PRO A 28 -15.19 -2.22 2.84
C PRO A 28 -13.80 -1.69 3.20
N ALA A 29 -13.11 -2.31 4.17
CA ALA A 29 -11.78 -1.88 4.58
C ALA A 29 -10.75 -2.04 3.46
N LEU A 30 -10.73 -3.19 2.77
CA LEU A 30 -9.85 -3.43 1.62
C LEU A 30 -10.06 -2.39 0.52
N ARG A 31 -11.32 -2.13 0.16
CA ARG A 31 -11.66 -1.13 -0.87
C ARG A 31 -11.24 0.28 -0.47
N ASN A 32 -11.34 0.63 0.82
CA ASN A 32 -10.97 1.96 1.27
C ASN A 32 -9.45 2.12 1.41
N LEU A 33 -8.72 1.07 1.81
CA LEU A 33 -7.25 1.07 1.76
C LEU A 33 -6.76 1.30 0.33
N GLU A 34 -7.31 0.60 -0.65
CA GLU A 34 -7.00 0.83 -2.06
C GLU A 34 -7.20 2.30 -2.47
N LYS A 35 -8.34 2.89 -2.11
CA LYS A 35 -8.64 4.30 -2.38
C LYS A 35 -7.66 5.24 -1.70
N ILE A 36 -7.36 5.02 -0.42
CA ILE A 36 -6.45 5.86 0.37
C ILE A 36 -5.07 5.86 -0.26
N PHE A 37 -4.53 4.68 -0.60
CA PHE A 37 -3.19 4.58 -1.18
C PHE A 37 -3.13 5.14 -2.61
N THR A 38 -4.13 4.86 -3.43
CA THR A 38 -4.22 5.42 -4.79
C THR A 38 -4.23 6.96 -4.76
N ALA A 39 -5.08 7.55 -3.92
CA ALA A 39 -5.15 9.00 -3.74
C ALA A 39 -3.87 9.58 -3.13
N THR A 40 -3.24 8.85 -2.20
CA THR A 40 -1.96 9.25 -1.61
C THR A 40 -0.87 9.34 -2.67
N PHE A 41 -0.73 8.33 -3.54
CA PHE A 41 0.28 8.36 -4.60
C PHE A 41 -0.01 9.43 -5.65
N GLN A 42 -1.27 9.67 -5.99
CA GLN A 42 -1.66 10.78 -6.88
C GLN A 42 -1.24 12.14 -6.30
N LEU A 43 -1.68 12.45 -5.07
CA LEU A 43 -1.34 13.71 -4.41
C LEU A 43 0.17 13.86 -4.18
N ALA A 44 0.85 12.78 -3.77
CA ALA A 44 2.29 12.80 -3.57
C ALA A 44 3.07 13.04 -4.88
N ASN A 45 2.59 12.55 -6.01
CA ASN A 45 3.18 12.83 -7.32
C ASN A 45 2.91 14.25 -7.81
N GLU A 46 1.77 14.84 -7.43
CA GLU A 46 1.39 16.20 -7.83
C GLU A 46 2.13 17.29 -7.03
N VAL A 47 2.16 17.15 -5.70
CA VAL A 47 2.67 18.21 -4.81
C VAL A 47 3.82 17.75 -3.89
N GLY A 48 4.14 16.46 -3.88
CA GLY A 48 5.11 15.86 -2.96
C GLY A 48 4.48 15.39 -1.66
N PHE A 49 4.91 14.22 -1.16
CA PHE A 49 4.40 13.62 0.08
C PHE A 49 4.57 14.55 1.31
N ARG A 50 5.64 15.36 1.33
CA ARG A 50 5.87 16.32 2.42
C ARG A 50 4.85 17.46 2.39
N ALA A 51 4.44 17.93 1.21
CA ALA A 51 3.52 19.06 1.07
C ALA A 51 2.04 18.64 1.14
N MET A 52 1.69 17.40 0.76
CA MET A 52 0.31 16.91 0.92
C MET A 52 -0.13 16.93 2.39
N ASN A 53 -1.44 17.07 2.59
CA ASN A 53 -2.08 17.02 3.89
C ASN A 53 -3.28 16.03 3.89
N LEU A 54 -3.74 15.64 5.08
CA LEU A 54 -4.83 14.66 5.23
C LEU A 54 -6.20 15.20 4.81
N ARG A 55 -6.38 16.52 4.72
CA ARG A 55 -7.63 17.14 4.26
C ARG A 55 -7.78 17.00 2.75
N ASP A 56 -6.71 17.22 2.00
CA ASP A 56 -6.68 16.99 0.55
C ASP A 56 -6.90 15.50 0.26
N LEU A 57 -6.30 14.62 1.08
CA LEU A 57 -6.53 13.18 0.98
C LEU A 57 -8.00 12.79 1.25
N CYS A 58 -8.67 13.43 2.21
CA CYS A 58 -10.12 13.26 2.40
C CYS A 58 -10.89 13.69 1.15
N GLY A 59 -10.55 14.83 0.57
CA GLY A 59 -11.15 15.33 -0.68
C GLY A 59 -11.00 14.35 -1.84
N ALA A 60 -9.79 13.84 -2.05
CA ALA A 60 -9.47 12.89 -3.12
C ALA A 60 -10.12 11.50 -2.92
N THR A 61 -10.26 11.04 -1.68
CA THR A 61 -10.86 9.72 -1.37
C THR A 61 -12.37 9.76 -1.23
N GLY A 62 -12.97 10.94 -0.99
CA GLY A 62 -14.36 11.11 -0.60
C GLY A 62 -14.68 10.61 0.81
N LEU A 63 -13.67 10.27 1.61
CA LEU A 63 -13.84 9.88 3.01
C LEU A 63 -13.99 11.14 3.88
N SER A 64 -14.80 11.06 4.92
CA SER A 64 -14.79 12.08 5.98
C SER A 64 -13.49 12.00 6.77
N MET A 65 -13.13 13.07 7.49
CA MET A 65 -11.98 13.06 8.40
C MET A 65 -12.04 11.88 9.39
N GLY A 66 -13.20 11.67 10.04
CA GLY A 66 -13.39 10.53 10.96
C GLY A 66 -13.31 9.17 10.26
N GLY A 67 -13.76 9.08 9.00
CA GLY A 67 -13.62 7.88 8.18
C GLY A 67 -12.17 7.57 7.84
N LEU A 68 -11.37 8.59 7.48
CA LEU A 68 -9.93 8.44 7.20
C LEU A 68 -9.15 8.04 8.46
N TYR A 69 -9.47 8.65 9.61
CA TYR A 69 -8.87 8.29 10.90
C TYR A 69 -9.17 6.86 11.36
N GLY A 70 -10.15 6.19 10.75
CA GLY A 70 -10.37 4.75 10.96
C GLY A 70 -9.30 3.84 10.35
N TYR A 71 -8.44 4.39 9.48
CA TYR A 71 -7.37 3.64 8.79
C TYR A 71 -5.97 4.16 9.15
N ILE A 72 -5.82 5.49 9.24
CA ILE A 72 -4.55 6.15 9.53
C ILE A 72 -4.73 7.25 10.58
N SER A 73 -3.92 7.23 11.64
CA SER A 73 -3.91 8.23 12.72
C SER A 73 -3.12 9.49 12.36
N SER A 74 -2.17 9.39 11.42
CA SER A 74 -1.28 10.49 11.02
C SER A 74 -0.69 10.28 9.63
N LYS A 75 -0.05 11.33 9.09
CA LYS A 75 0.74 11.22 7.85
C LYS A 75 1.98 10.34 8.02
N ASP A 76 2.55 10.31 9.22
CA ASP A 76 3.71 9.47 9.52
C ASP A 76 3.33 7.99 9.55
N GLN A 77 2.15 7.64 10.10
CA GLN A 77 1.64 6.27 10.00
C GLN A 77 1.36 5.88 8.54
N LEU A 78 0.82 6.79 7.73
CA LEU A 78 0.64 6.53 6.30
C LEU A 78 1.98 6.23 5.62
N ALA A 79 3.05 6.95 5.97
CA ALA A 79 4.40 6.67 5.48
C ALA A 79 4.93 5.30 5.96
N GLU A 80 4.73 4.96 7.25
CA GLU A 80 5.09 3.65 7.83
C GLU A 80 4.42 2.50 7.05
N MET A 81 3.13 2.64 6.75
CA MET A 81 2.40 1.63 5.97
C MET A 81 2.93 1.51 4.53
N ILE A 82 3.28 2.63 3.88
CA ILE A 82 3.88 2.61 2.53
C ILE A 82 5.24 1.91 2.57
N GLU A 83 6.07 2.22 3.57
CA GLU A 83 7.36 1.56 3.77
C GLU A 83 7.20 0.05 3.94
N ASP A 84 6.21 -0.38 4.73
CA ASP A 84 5.92 -1.80 4.93
C ASP A 84 5.50 -2.51 3.64
N VAL A 85 4.77 -1.84 2.74
CA VAL A 85 4.45 -2.40 1.42
C VAL A 85 5.71 -2.55 0.58
N VAL A 86 6.56 -1.52 0.52
CA VAL A 86 7.83 -1.58 -0.23
C VAL A 86 8.73 -2.68 0.31
N ARG A 87 8.83 -2.78 1.64
CA ARG A 87 9.58 -3.84 2.32
C ARG A 87 9.02 -5.21 1.99
N HIS A 88 7.70 -5.40 2.08
CA HIS A 88 7.08 -6.67 1.73
C HIS A 88 7.38 -7.04 0.26
N ALA A 89 7.22 -6.09 -0.65
CA ALA A 89 7.44 -6.33 -2.06
C ALA A 89 8.88 -6.71 -2.39
N THR A 90 9.84 -5.99 -1.82
CA THR A 90 11.28 -6.27 -2.00
C THR A 90 11.70 -7.63 -1.45
N HIS A 91 10.95 -8.24 -0.51
CA HIS A 91 11.24 -9.58 0.01
C HIS A 91 10.50 -10.69 -0.75
N GLU A 92 9.23 -10.47 -1.12
CA GLU A 92 8.42 -11.53 -1.75
C GLU A 92 8.70 -11.68 -3.25
N VAL A 93 8.93 -10.60 -4.00
CA VAL A 93 9.17 -10.68 -5.45
C VAL A 93 10.39 -11.54 -5.80
N PRO A 94 11.57 -11.39 -5.13
CA PRO A 94 12.73 -12.25 -5.37
C PRO A 94 12.47 -13.75 -5.15
N ARG A 95 11.61 -14.11 -4.20
CA ARG A 95 11.34 -15.52 -3.86
C ARG A 95 10.67 -16.29 -5.01
N LEU A 96 9.95 -15.60 -5.88
CA LEU A 96 9.25 -16.18 -7.02
C LEU A 96 10.19 -16.72 -8.09
N PHE A 97 11.37 -16.12 -8.17
CA PHE A 97 12.39 -16.47 -9.13
C PHE A 97 13.55 -17.22 -8.46
N ALA A 98 13.39 -17.64 -7.19
CA ALA A 98 14.43 -18.39 -6.46
C ALA A 98 14.79 -19.72 -7.13
N GLY A 99 13.88 -20.30 -7.91
CA GLY A 99 14.12 -21.51 -8.71
C GLY A 99 14.86 -21.28 -10.03
N VAL A 100 15.08 -20.04 -10.46
CA VAL A 100 15.85 -19.73 -11.67
C VAL A 100 17.34 -19.84 -11.34
N ALA A 101 17.99 -20.83 -11.94
CA ALA A 101 19.37 -21.22 -11.61
C ALA A 101 20.41 -20.19 -12.07
N ASP A 102 20.28 -19.69 -13.30
CA ASP A 102 21.20 -18.69 -13.83
C ASP A 102 20.91 -17.30 -13.21
N PRO A 103 21.91 -16.64 -12.59
CA PRO A 103 21.70 -15.35 -11.94
C PRO A 103 21.25 -14.22 -12.90
N ARG A 104 21.68 -14.25 -14.17
CA ARG A 104 21.29 -13.26 -15.17
C ARG A 104 19.85 -13.48 -15.58
N ASP A 105 19.45 -14.72 -15.85
CA ASP A 105 18.06 -15.06 -16.18
C ASP A 105 17.13 -14.71 -15.01
N ARG A 106 17.58 -14.92 -13.77
CA ARG A 106 16.83 -14.56 -12.56
C ARG A 106 16.64 -13.05 -12.44
N LEU A 107 17.69 -12.27 -12.70
CA LEU A 107 17.60 -10.80 -12.68
C LEU A 107 16.72 -10.29 -13.83
N GLU A 108 16.84 -10.86 -15.02
CA GLU A 108 16.00 -10.51 -16.17
C GLU A 108 14.53 -10.82 -15.89
N ALA A 109 14.24 -11.99 -15.30
CA ALA A 109 12.90 -12.35 -14.87
C ALA A 109 12.35 -11.38 -13.83
N LEU A 110 13.17 -10.92 -12.89
CA LEU A 110 12.79 -9.91 -11.89
C LEU A 110 12.44 -8.55 -12.49
N ILE A 111 13.22 -8.08 -13.47
CA ILE A 111 13.01 -6.77 -14.11
C ILE A 111 11.79 -6.78 -15.04
N ARG A 112 11.48 -7.93 -15.65
CA ARG A 112 10.34 -8.09 -16.59
C ARG A 112 9.00 -8.37 -15.90
N ALA A 113 9.00 -8.63 -14.59
CA ALA A 113 7.85 -9.08 -13.81
C ALA A 113 6.81 -8.00 -13.49
#